data_AF-A0A3N4JGF2-F1
#
_entry.id   AF-A0A3N4JGF2-F1
#
_cell.length_a   1.000
_cell.length_b   1.000
_cell.length_c   1.000
_cell.angle_alpha   90.00
_cell.angle_beta   90.00
_cell.angle_gamma   90.00
#
_symmetry.space_group_name_H-M   'P 1'
#
loop_
_entity.id
_entity.type
_entity.pdbx_description
1 polymer ?
#
loop_
_entity_poly.entity_id
_entity_poly.type
_entity_poly.pdbx_seq_one_letter_code
_entity_poly.pdbx_strand_id
1 'polypeptide(L)'
;MYALWQAIRYEAPFQDQATDNTRLPQTKSIDDAGTTLRPFYKDAHQGVPWTSSMIQKSGAEPGPTVFDYNYHYPELPIELSGPRKQKEMASYVLKQVHQLYGPPTDESLVDTPKVPERILPPKHIVQDGKFRREWLIFVRVRKYLIPGNFFILFFLGEPGDDPHGWILNENRVGSIDTFKSSTDICGNCAGQEEADQLLSGGVDITNALYARLTGTGHTLDDQAEVEKWLAKNLKWRILKNDGTELMDEELQRNPENLFVGVKSFVLLYPTDDLPIDGDKFQSIPKIIDEKVHLGVTEPQKDHGGLRRQDPY
;
A
#
# COMPACT_ATOMS: atom_id res chain seq x y z
N MET A 1 -6.23 0.13 12.63
CA MET A 1 -5.69 -0.68 11.50
C MET A 1 -4.83 -1.86 11.95
N TYR A 2 -3.75 -1.68 12.71
CA TYR A 2 -2.85 -2.80 13.07
C TYR A 2 -3.57 -3.99 13.76
N ALA A 3 -4.48 -3.73 14.70
CA ALA A 3 -5.27 -4.79 15.34
C ALA A 3 -6.21 -5.55 14.39
N LEU A 4 -6.78 -4.86 13.38
CA LEU A 4 -7.57 -5.50 12.31
C LEU A 4 -6.68 -6.38 11.44
N TRP A 5 -5.47 -5.90 11.12
CA TRP A 5 -4.48 -6.70 10.41
C TRP A 5 -4.07 -7.93 11.21
N GLN A 6 -3.82 -7.81 12.52
CA GLN A 6 -3.54 -8.95 13.40
C GLN A 6 -4.70 -9.95 13.46
N ALA A 7 -5.96 -9.49 13.38
CA ALA A 7 -7.11 -10.37 13.32
C ALA A 7 -7.16 -11.18 12.02
N ILE A 8 -6.91 -10.53 10.88
CA ILE A 8 -6.95 -11.16 9.55
C ILE A 8 -5.69 -12.01 9.29
N ARG A 9 -4.53 -11.56 9.76
CA ARG A 9 -3.21 -12.17 9.58
C ARG A 9 -2.66 -12.71 10.89
N TYR A 10 -3.50 -13.41 11.65
CA TYR A 10 -3.18 -13.87 13.00
C TYR A 10 -1.98 -14.84 13.05
N GLU A 11 -1.69 -15.57 11.98
CA GLU A 11 -0.51 -16.46 11.86
C GLU A 11 0.78 -15.75 11.43
N ALA A 12 0.73 -14.46 11.07
CA ALA A 12 1.89 -13.77 10.53
C ALA A 12 2.98 -13.60 11.59
N PRO A 13 4.21 -14.08 11.32
CA PRO A 13 5.32 -13.92 12.27
C PRO A 13 5.79 -12.47 12.32
N PHE A 14 6.40 -12.09 13.44
CA PHE A 14 7.27 -10.92 13.46
C PHE A 14 8.52 -11.26 12.63
N GLN A 15 8.95 -10.33 11.79
CA GLN A 15 10.16 -10.50 10.99
C GLN A 15 11.24 -9.55 11.50
N ASP A 16 12.43 -10.09 11.70
CA ASP A 16 13.60 -9.32 12.09
C ASP A 16 13.94 -8.31 10.99
N GLN A 17 14.29 -7.09 11.38
CA GLN A 17 14.67 -6.05 10.42
C GLN A 17 16.02 -5.46 10.80
N ALA A 18 16.86 -5.23 9.79
CA ALA A 18 18.03 -4.39 9.99
C ALA A 18 17.57 -2.97 10.31
N THR A 19 18.03 -2.45 11.43
CA THR A 19 17.73 -1.08 11.85
C THR A 19 18.94 -0.20 11.58
N ASP A 20 18.74 0.75 10.68
CA ASP A 20 19.64 1.87 10.50
C ASP A 20 19.11 3.04 11.34
N ASN A 21 19.44 2.96 12.63
CA ASN A 21 19.61 4.11 13.54
C ASN A 21 18.40 4.55 14.37
N THR A 22 17.28 3.82 14.42
CA THR A 22 16.08 4.31 15.15
C THR A 22 16.21 4.33 16.69
N ARG A 23 17.27 3.74 17.26
CA ARG A 23 17.47 3.63 18.73
C ARG A 23 18.82 4.17 19.21
N LEU A 24 18.79 4.94 20.30
CA LEU A 24 20.00 5.27 21.07
C LEU A 24 20.41 4.07 21.95
N PRO A 25 21.69 3.66 22.02
CA PRO A 25 22.88 4.18 21.32
C PRO A 25 23.34 3.29 20.13
N GLN A 26 22.54 2.32 19.69
CA GLN A 26 22.98 1.33 18.70
C GLN A 26 22.56 1.72 17.28
N THR A 27 23.54 2.22 16.52
CA THR A 27 23.52 2.30 15.06
C THR A 27 23.96 0.94 14.48
N LYS A 28 23.29 0.43 13.45
CA LYS A 28 23.58 -0.86 12.77
C LYS A 28 23.38 -2.10 13.63
N SER A 29 22.12 -2.47 13.84
CA SER A 29 21.75 -3.68 14.57
C SER A 29 20.55 -4.37 13.92
N ILE A 30 20.24 -5.59 14.36
CA ILE A 30 18.98 -6.24 14.04
C ILE A 30 17.98 -5.84 15.12
N ASP A 31 16.84 -5.29 14.72
CA ASP A 31 15.67 -5.17 15.59
C ASP A 31 14.79 -6.40 15.39
N ASP A 32 14.50 -7.07 16.51
CA ASP A 32 13.65 -8.25 16.56
C ASP A 32 12.45 -8.00 17.49
N ALA A 33 11.63 -9.04 17.69
CA ALA A 33 10.46 -8.93 18.55
C ALA A 33 10.82 -8.63 20.03
N GLY A 34 12.06 -8.92 20.45
CA GLY A 34 12.60 -8.68 21.79
C GLY A 34 13.28 -7.33 21.96
N THR A 35 13.48 -6.55 20.88
CA THR A 35 14.03 -5.19 20.98
C THR A 35 13.17 -4.32 21.90
N THR A 36 13.84 -3.63 22.84
CA THR A 36 13.17 -2.79 23.83
C THR A 36 12.62 -1.51 23.19
N LEU A 37 11.32 -1.25 23.40
CA LEU A 37 10.59 -0.07 22.94
C LEU A 37 10.71 1.07 23.97
N ARG A 38 11.91 1.61 24.14
CA ARG A 38 12.12 2.76 25.04
C ARG A 38 11.40 4.02 24.51
N PRO A 39 10.93 4.93 25.40
CA PRO A 39 11.08 4.92 26.86
C PRO A 39 9.92 4.23 27.58
N PHE A 40 9.22 3.29 26.93
CA PHE A 40 8.02 2.69 27.48
C PHE A 40 8.36 1.50 28.38
N TYR A 41 7.83 1.52 29.60
CA TYR A 41 7.99 0.45 30.60
C TYR A 41 6.63 -0.03 31.10
N LYS A 42 6.54 -1.31 31.45
CA LYS A 42 5.32 -1.93 31.99
C LYS A 42 5.08 -1.60 33.45
N ASP A 43 6.16 -1.41 34.20
CA ASP A 43 6.13 -1.09 35.62
C ASP A 43 6.59 0.35 35.90
N ALA A 44 6.16 0.87 37.05
CA ALA A 44 6.48 2.22 37.50
C ALA A 44 7.97 2.42 37.83
N HIS A 45 8.73 1.35 38.05
CA HIS A 45 10.14 1.39 38.41
C HIS A 45 11.06 1.27 37.20
N GLN A 46 10.52 1.23 35.99
CA GLN A 46 11.26 1.07 34.74
C GLN A 46 12.13 -0.20 34.70
N GLY A 47 11.71 -1.26 35.41
CA GLY A 47 12.43 -2.53 35.46
C GLY A 47 12.17 -3.44 34.25
N VAL A 48 11.00 -3.32 33.64
CA VAL A 48 10.52 -4.15 32.54
C VAL A 48 10.16 -3.27 31.34
N PRO A 49 11.08 -3.09 30.37
CA PRO A 49 10.78 -2.36 29.15
C PRO A 49 9.77 -3.13 28.28
N TRP A 50 8.92 -2.41 27.56
CA TRP A 50 8.06 -3.03 26.55
C TRP A 50 8.87 -3.56 25.38
N THR A 51 8.38 -4.61 24.73
CA THR A 51 8.93 -5.20 23.49
C THR A 51 7.79 -5.54 22.54
N SER A 52 8.08 -5.70 21.25
CA SER A 52 7.07 -6.08 20.24
C SER A 52 6.45 -7.46 20.54
N SER A 53 7.20 -8.38 21.15
CA SER A 53 6.72 -9.70 21.58
C SER A 53 5.62 -9.65 22.63
N MET A 54 5.48 -8.53 23.35
CA MET A 54 4.38 -8.33 24.31
C MET A 54 3.09 -7.85 23.63
N ILE A 55 3.18 -7.26 22.43
CA ILE A 55 2.05 -6.64 21.71
C ILE A 55 1.71 -7.36 20.39
N GLN A 56 2.45 -8.40 20.04
CA GLN A 56 2.14 -9.31 18.94
C GLN A 56 2.21 -10.75 19.45
N LYS A 57 1.06 -11.42 19.46
CA LYS A 57 1.00 -12.86 19.75
C LYS A 57 1.21 -13.64 18.46
N SER A 58 2.25 -14.46 18.43
CA SER A 58 2.48 -15.49 17.42
C SER A 58 2.54 -16.87 18.08
N GLY A 59 2.30 -17.94 17.33
CA GLY A 59 2.39 -19.31 17.84
C GLY A 59 1.09 -19.85 18.45
N ALA A 60 1.09 -20.25 19.73
CA ALA A 60 0.02 -21.05 20.34
C ALA A 60 -1.28 -20.27 20.65
N GLU A 61 -1.22 -18.94 20.81
CA GLU A 61 -2.38 -18.08 21.04
C GLU A 61 -2.39 -16.85 20.12
N PRO A 62 -2.45 -17.03 18.78
CA PRO A 62 -2.35 -15.93 17.84
C PRO A 62 -3.61 -15.05 17.86
N GLY A 63 -3.46 -13.79 17.43
CA GLY A 63 -4.57 -12.85 17.25
C GLY A 63 -4.31 -11.45 17.83
N PRO A 64 -5.34 -10.58 17.85
CA PRO A 64 -5.21 -9.21 18.35
C PRO A 64 -4.87 -9.17 19.84
N THR A 65 -3.87 -8.36 20.20
CA THR A 65 -3.41 -8.22 21.60
C THR A 65 -4.13 -7.14 22.38
N VAL A 66 -4.95 -6.32 21.71
CA VAL A 66 -5.68 -5.20 22.31
C VAL A 66 -6.46 -5.61 23.57
N PHE A 67 -7.03 -6.82 23.56
CA PHE A 67 -7.80 -7.39 24.66
C PHE A 67 -6.98 -7.60 25.94
N ASP A 68 -5.66 -7.79 25.84
CA ASP A 68 -4.77 -7.94 26.99
C ASP A 68 -4.51 -6.61 27.72
N TYR A 69 -4.85 -5.50 27.06
CA TYR A 69 -4.58 -4.14 27.51
C TYR A 69 -5.85 -3.38 27.88
N ASN A 70 -6.96 -4.09 28.11
CA ASN A 70 -8.26 -3.53 28.51
C ASN A 70 -8.81 -2.48 27.53
N TYR A 71 -8.52 -2.61 26.23
CA TYR A 71 -9.18 -1.82 25.19
C TYR A 71 -9.58 -2.72 24.01
N HIS A 72 -10.57 -2.28 23.25
CA HIS A 72 -10.97 -2.97 22.02
C HIS A 72 -11.50 -1.96 20.99
N TYR A 73 -11.63 -2.44 19.75
CA TYR A 73 -12.26 -1.68 18.67
C TYR A 73 -13.66 -2.25 18.38
N PRO A 74 -14.62 -1.43 17.92
CA PRO A 74 -15.96 -1.92 17.55
C PRO A 74 -15.93 -3.03 16.48
N GLU A 75 -14.96 -2.99 15.58
CA GLU A 75 -14.78 -3.97 14.51
C GLU A 75 -14.14 -5.29 15.00
N LEU A 76 -13.74 -5.37 16.28
CA LEU A 76 -13.16 -6.56 16.91
C LEU A 76 -14.09 -7.09 18.01
N PRO A 77 -14.99 -8.04 17.71
CA PRO A 77 -15.95 -8.56 18.68
C PRO A 77 -15.24 -9.33 19.79
N ILE A 78 -15.50 -8.95 21.04
CA ILE A 78 -14.87 -9.55 22.22
C ILE A 78 -15.23 -11.03 22.38
N GLU A 79 -16.40 -11.43 21.88
CA GLU A 79 -16.88 -12.81 21.92
C GLU A 79 -16.01 -13.75 21.07
N LEU A 80 -15.27 -13.20 20.10
CA LEU A 80 -14.36 -13.94 19.22
C LEU A 80 -12.90 -13.87 19.67
N SER A 81 -12.57 -13.20 20.78
CA SER A 81 -11.18 -13.08 21.27
C SER A 81 -10.62 -14.36 21.91
N GLY A 82 -11.48 -15.34 22.18
CA GLY A 82 -11.10 -16.59 22.84
C GLY A 82 -10.22 -17.51 21.98
N PRO A 83 -9.54 -18.49 22.61
CA PRO A 83 -8.72 -19.46 21.90
C PRO A 83 -9.54 -20.27 20.89
N ARG A 84 -8.93 -20.60 19.75
CA ARG A 84 -9.53 -21.34 18.62
C ARG A 84 -10.63 -20.60 17.85
N LYS A 85 -10.86 -19.31 18.13
CA LYS A 85 -11.82 -18.46 17.38
C LYS A 85 -11.16 -17.55 16.35
N GLN A 86 -9.84 -17.67 16.13
CA GLN A 86 -9.07 -16.80 15.24
C GLN A 86 -9.62 -16.77 13.81
N LYS A 87 -10.02 -17.93 13.27
CA LYS A 87 -10.62 -18.01 11.93
C LYS A 87 -11.96 -17.27 11.84
N GLU A 88 -12.80 -17.41 12.86
CA GLU A 88 -14.08 -16.71 12.92
C GLU A 88 -13.89 -15.20 13.05
N MET A 89 -12.94 -14.77 13.90
CA MET A 89 -12.53 -13.38 14.02
C MET A 89 -12.05 -12.84 12.66
N ALA A 90 -11.14 -13.56 11.99
CA ALA A 90 -10.60 -13.15 10.69
C ALA A 90 -11.71 -12.95 9.65
N SER A 91 -12.65 -13.90 9.54
CA SER A 91 -13.80 -13.77 8.63
C SER A 91 -14.72 -12.61 8.96
N TYR A 92 -15.02 -12.41 10.26
CA TYR A 92 -15.85 -11.29 10.69
C TYR A 92 -15.20 -9.95 10.32
N VAL A 93 -13.93 -9.79 10.68
CA VAL A 93 -13.17 -8.56 10.44
C VAL A 93 -13.01 -8.31 8.94
N LEU A 94 -12.73 -9.33 8.14
CA LEU A 94 -12.62 -9.19 6.70
C LEU A 94 -13.94 -8.72 6.07
N LYS A 95 -15.08 -9.24 6.52
CA LYS A 95 -16.40 -8.77 6.10
C LYS A 95 -16.61 -7.30 6.46
N GLN A 96 -16.28 -6.90 7.69
CA GLN A 96 -16.39 -5.50 8.11
C GLN A 96 -15.49 -4.57 7.30
N VAL A 97 -14.24 -4.98 7.06
CA VAL A 97 -13.30 -4.22 6.22
C VAL A 97 -13.83 -4.06 4.80
N HIS A 98 -14.40 -5.12 4.22
CA HIS A 98 -15.00 -5.04 2.88
C HIS A 98 -16.24 -4.13 2.85
N GLN A 99 -17.10 -4.18 3.87
CA GLN A 99 -18.27 -3.29 3.97
C GLN A 99 -17.89 -1.81 4.12
N LEU A 100 -16.83 -1.52 4.87
CA LEU A 100 -16.41 -0.14 5.17
C LEU A 100 -15.46 0.46 4.14
N TYR A 101 -14.60 -0.37 3.53
CA TYR A 101 -13.47 0.06 2.71
C TYR A 101 -13.35 -0.70 1.38
N GLY A 102 -14.21 -1.68 1.13
CA GLY A 102 -14.24 -2.39 -0.15
C GLY A 102 -14.63 -1.45 -1.30
N PRO A 103 -14.38 -1.87 -2.55
CA PRO A 103 -14.83 -1.09 -3.69
C PRO A 103 -16.36 -0.97 -3.68
N PRO A 104 -16.91 0.12 -4.23
CA PRO A 104 -18.35 0.21 -4.45
C PRO A 104 -18.80 -0.98 -5.31
N THR A 105 -19.98 -1.54 -5.00
CA THR A 105 -20.63 -2.52 -5.87
C THR A 105 -21.14 -1.79 -7.12
N ASP A 106 -20.27 -1.65 -8.11
CA ASP A 106 -20.55 -0.98 -9.39
C ASP A 106 -20.35 -1.94 -10.57
N GLU A 107 -20.59 -1.46 -11.79
CA GLU A 107 -20.46 -2.26 -13.02
C GLU A 107 -19.00 -2.54 -13.40
N SER A 108 -18.01 -2.11 -12.59
CA SER A 108 -16.61 -2.46 -12.82
C SER A 108 -16.28 -3.89 -12.39
N LEU A 109 -17.12 -4.50 -11.57
CA LEU A 109 -17.07 -5.93 -11.23
C LEU A 109 -17.63 -6.77 -12.39
N VAL A 110 -16.87 -7.76 -12.84
CA VAL A 110 -17.22 -8.65 -13.97
C VAL A 110 -17.29 -10.12 -13.53
N ASP A 111 -18.14 -10.91 -14.20
CA ASP A 111 -18.23 -12.36 -13.95
C ASP A 111 -17.03 -13.12 -14.51
N THR A 112 -16.51 -12.68 -15.65
CA THR A 112 -15.37 -13.31 -16.32
C THR A 112 -14.36 -12.25 -16.73
N PRO A 113 -13.16 -12.24 -16.12
CA PRO A 113 -12.12 -11.29 -16.47
C PRO A 113 -11.46 -11.66 -17.80
N LYS A 114 -10.96 -10.67 -18.55
CA LYS A 114 -10.21 -10.89 -19.80
C LYS A 114 -8.78 -11.39 -19.52
N VAL A 115 -8.66 -12.66 -19.11
CA VAL A 115 -7.38 -13.35 -18.86
C VAL A 115 -7.36 -14.74 -19.52
N PRO A 116 -6.18 -15.35 -19.76
CA PRO A 116 -6.09 -16.72 -20.27
C PRO A 116 -6.79 -17.73 -19.35
N GLU A 117 -7.61 -18.63 -19.91
CA GLU A 117 -8.38 -19.63 -19.14
C GLU A 117 -7.51 -20.49 -18.21
N ARG A 118 -6.26 -20.75 -18.61
CA ARG A 118 -5.29 -21.55 -17.83
C ARG A 118 -4.90 -20.94 -16.48
N ILE A 119 -5.09 -19.63 -16.29
CA ILE A 119 -4.79 -18.96 -15.02
C ILE A 119 -6.04 -18.68 -14.19
N LEU A 120 -7.24 -18.97 -14.72
CA LEU A 120 -8.46 -18.82 -13.97
C LEU A 120 -8.55 -19.86 -12.83
N PRO A 121 -9.18 -19.50 -11.70
CA PRO A 121 -9.58 -20.47 -10.69
C PRO A 121 -10.48 -21.58 -11.25
N PRO A 122 -10.71 -22.67 -10.49
CA PRO A 122 -11.70 -23.68 -10.82
C PRO A 122 -13.07 -23.09 -11.19
N LYS A 123 -13.79 -23.73 -12.12
CA LYS A 123 -15.04 -23.20 -12.71
C LYS A 123 -16.10 -22.78 -11.70
N HIS A 124 -16.28 -23.50 -10.60
CA HIS A 124 -17.26 -23.14 -9.57
C HIS A 124 -16.92 -21.80 -8.91
N ILE A 125 -15.63 -21.52 -8.65
CA ILE A 125 -15.17 -20.24 -8.10
C ILE A 125 -15.42 -19.10 -9.10
N VAL A 126 -15.23 -19.36 -10.40
CA VAL A 126 -15.48 -18.37 -11.45
C VAL A 126 -16.98 -18.07 -11.60
N GLN A 127 -17.84 -19.08 -11.50
CA GLN A 127 -19.30 -18.94 -11.63
C GLN A 127 -19.91 -18.16 -10.47
N ASP A 128 -19.41 -18.38 -9.26
CA ASP A 128 -19.98 -17.78 -8.05
C ASP A 128 -19.31 -16.44 -7.69
N GLY A 129 -18.24 -16.07 -8.41
CA GLY A 129 -17.38 -14.94 -8.09
C GLY A 129 -17.52 -13.70 -8.93
N LYS A 130 -16.93 -12.62 -8.41
CA LYS A 130 -16.80 -11.33 -9.10
C LYS A 130 -15.34 -10.97 -9.21
N PHE A 131 -14.94 -10.50 -10.36
CA PHE A 131 -13.57 -10.12 -10.67
C PHE A 131 -13.48 -8.65 -10.98
N ARG A 132 -12.32 -8.06 -10.72
CA ARG A 132 -12.00 -6.71 -11.20
C ARG A 132 -10.53 -6.63 -11.53
N ARG A 133 -10.20 -5.90 -12.58
CA ARG A 133 -8.83 -5.46 -12.82
C ARG A 133 -8.59 -4.15 -12.09
N GLU A 134 -7.72 -4.22 -11.09
CA GLU A 134 -7.21 -3.07 -10.37
C GLU A 134 -6.01 -2.47 -11.11
N TRP A 135 -5.86 -1.15 -10.99
CA TRP A 135 -4.77 -0.38 -11.56
C TRP A 135 -4.12 0.46 -10.47
N LEU A 136 -2.80 0.31 -10.34
CA LEU A 136 -1.99 0.91 -9.28
C LEU A 136 -0.80 1.62 -9.90
N ILE A 137 -0.61 2.88 -9.52
CA ILE A 137 0.67 3.56 -9.69
C ILE A 137 1.57 3.10 -8.55
N PHE A 138 2.78 2.66 -8.84
CA PHE A 138 3.77 2.34 -7.81
C PHE A 138 4.99 3.22 -7.97
N VAL A 139 5.59 3.59 -6.84
CA VAL A 139 6.70 4.53 -6.78
C VAL A 139 7.81 3.98 -5.92
N ARG A 140 9.04 4.29 -6.31
CA ARG A 140 10.22 4.16 -5.47
C ARG A 140 11.05 5.42 -5.62
N VAL A 141 11.39 6.06 -4.51
CA VAL A 141 12.17 7.31 -4.49
C VAL A 141 13.20 7.26 -3.38
N ARG A 142 14.39 7.84 -3.58
CA ARG A 142 15.33 8.04 -2.48
C ARG A 142 14.77 9.10 -1.53
N LYS A 143 14.49 8.72 -0.29
CA LYS A 143 13.74 9.51 0.70
C LYS A 143 14.39 10.87 0.98
N TYR A 144 15.72 10.93 0.99
CA TYR A 144 16.49 12.14 1.32
C TYR A 144 16.92 12.96 0.10
N LEU A 145 16.54 12.57 -1.12
CA LEU A 145 16.92 13.26 -2.35
C LEU A 145 16.54 14.75 -2.37
N ILE A 146 15.29 15.03 -2.03
CA ILE A 146 14.73 16.39 -2.08
C ILE A 146 14.80 16.95 -0.67
N PRO A 147 15.45 18.10 -0.42
CA PRO A 147 15.49 18.69 0.91
C PRO A 147 14.10 18.93 1.50
N GLY A 148 13.91 18.59 2.77
CA GLY A 148 12.63 18.71 3.45
C GLY A 148 11.55 17.72 2.95
N ASN A 149 10.35 17.84 3.50
CA ASN A 149 9.21 17.03 3.06
C ASN A 149 8.73 17.50 1.68
N PHE A 150 8.21 16.57 0.92
CA PHE A 150 7.65 16.75 -0.42
C PHE A 150 6.51 15.77 -0.67
N PHE A 151 5.66 16.12 -1.62
CA PHE A 151 4.48 15.38 -2.04
C PHE A 151 4.61 15.05 -3.53
N ILE A 152 4.51 13.77 -3.89
CA ILE A 152 4.38 13.37 -5.28
C ILE A 152 2.89 13.26 -5.59
N LEU A 153 2.37 14.19 -6.38
CA LEU A 153 0.96 14.28 -6.74
C LEU A 153 0.73 13.63 -8.10
N PHE A 154 -0.30 12.78 -8.21
CA PHE A 154 -0.66 12.07 -9.44
C PHE A 154 -1.98 12.58 -10.00
N PHE A 155 -2.04 12.71 -11.33
CA PHE A 155 -3.18 13.26 -12.04
C PHE A 155 -3.56 12.39 -13.24
N LEU A 156 -4.86 12.24 -13.47
CA LEU A 156 -5.43 11.71 -14.69
C LEU A 156 -5.97 12.87 -15.52
N GLY A 157 -5.08 13.58 -16.21
CA GLY A 157 -5.31 14.85 -16.89
C GLY A 157 -4.25 15.89 -16.52
N GLU A 158 -4.50 17.14 -16.91
CA GLU A 158 -3.56 18.23 -16.64
C GLU A 158 -3.69 18.75 -15.18
N PRO A 159 -2.57 18.97 -14.47
CA PRO A 159 -2.55 19.49 -13.10
C PRO A 159 -2.82 21.00 -13.00
N GLY A 160 -2.72 21.73 -14.12
CA GLY A 160 -2.70 23.20 -14.16
C GLY A 160 -1.33 23.79 -13.81
N ASP A 161 -1.14 25.09 -14.07
CA ASP A 161 0.18 25.73 -13.99
C ASP A 161 0.56 26.24 -12.59
N ASP A 162 -0.41 26.40 -11.69
CA ASP A 162 -0.20 26.94 -10.34
C ASP A 162 -0.04 25.81 -9.29
N PRO A 163 1.14 25.63 -8.68
CA PRO A 163 1.37 24.62 -7.64
C PRO A 163 0.44 24.72 -6.43
N HIS A 164 -0.05 25.92 -6.10
CA HIS A 164 -0.96 26.11 -4.97
C HIS A 164 -2.34 25.47 -5.21
N GLY A 165 -2.75 25.32 -6.49
CA GLY A 165 -4.02 24.70 -6.86
C GLY A 165 -3.98 23.18 -6.96
N TRP A 166 -2.80 22.56 -7.04
CA TRP A 166 -2.67 21.14 -7.36
C TRP A 166 -3.31 20.19 -6.34
N ILE A 167 -3.26 20.53 -5.06
CA ILE A 167 -3.86 19.73 -3.99
C ILE A 167 -5.39 19.64 -4.16
N LEU A 168 -6.02 20.62 -4.77
CA LEU A 168 -7.48 20.67 -4.95
C LEU A 168 -7.90 20.40 -6.41
N ASN A 169 -6.95 20.08 -7.28
CA ASN A 169 -7.23 19.86 -8.70
C ASN A 169 -8.12 18.62 -8.91
N GLU A 170 -9.16 18.75 -9.74
CA GLU A 170 -10.13 17.69 -10.03
C GLU A 170 -9.54 16.46 -10.75
N ASN A 171 -8.44 16.63 -11.47
CA ASN A 171 -7.72 15.55 -12.12
C ASN A 171 -6.79 14.81 -11.15
N ARG A 172 -6.58 15.31 -9.92
CA ARG A 172 -5.72 14.66 -8.93
C ARG A 172 -6.36 13.36 -8.45
N VAL A 173 -5.63 12.26 -8.56
CA VAL A 173 -6.09 10.92 -8.17
C VAL A 173 -5.41 10.34 -6.94
N GLY A 174 -4.32 10.96 -6.48
CA GLY A 174 -3.71 10.61 -5.21
C GLY A 174 -2.34 11.25 -5.01
N SER A 175 -1.70 10.91 -3.90
CA SER A 175 -0.37 11.38 -3.57
C SER A 175 0.46 10.34 -2.82
N ILE A 176 1.77 10.51 -2.87
CA ILE A 176 2.72 9.88 -1.96
C ILE A 176 3.46 10.98 -1.24
N ASP A 177 3.40 10.94 0.08
CA ASP A 177 3.85 12.03 0.94
C ASP A 177 5.09 11.55 1.72
N THR A 178 6.14 12.36 1.73
CA THR A 178 7.29 12.07 2.59
C THR A 178 7.08 12.63 3.99
N PHE A 179 7.46 11.81 4.97
CA PHE A 179 7.55 12.23 6.36
C PHE A 179 8.96 11.94 6.89
N LYS A 180 9.78 12.97 6.98
CA LYS A 180 11.13 12.91 7.54
C LYS A 180 11.43 14.12 8.41
N SER A 181 12.31 13.91 9.39
CA SER A 181 12.90 14.99 10.17
C SER A 181 14.18 15.46 9.48
N SER A 182 14.61 16.68 9.83
CA SER A 182 15.91 17.19 9.41
C SER A 182 17.04 16.39 10.05
N THR A 183 18.15 16.23 9.31
CA THR A 183 19.29 15.39 9.70
C THR A 183 20.19 16.04 10.76
N ASP A 184 20.10 17.36 10.93
CA ASP A 184 20.79 18.15 11.95
C ASP A 184 20.30 17.89 13.38
N ILE A 185 19.01 17.63 13.56
CA ILE A 185 18.37 17.38 14.87
C ILE A 185 18.12 15.89 15.15
N CYS A 186 18.38 15.03 14.16
CA CYS A 186 18.01 13.62 14.20
C CYS A 186 19.17 12.76 13.71
N GLY A 187 19.96 12.23 14.66
CA GLY A 187 21.10 11.35 14.34
C GLY A 187 20.70 10.10 13.54
N ASN A 188 19.45 9.63 13.69
CA ASN A 188 18.96 8.52 12.88
C ASN A 188 18.69 8.89 11.42
N CYS A 189 18.28 10.13 11.19
CA CYS A 189 17.89 10.64 9.90
C CYS A 189 19.14 10.85 9.04
N ALA A 190 20.23 11.36 9.64
CA ALA A 190 21.53 11.47 8.99
C ALA A 190 22.03 10.09 8.49
N GLY A 191 21.94 9.05 9.32
CA GLY A 191 22.35 7.72 8.89
C GLY A 191 21.41 7.09 7.85
N GLN A 192 20.10 7.41 7.86
CA GLN A 192 19.18 6.99 6.78
C GLN A 192 19.47 7.70 5.45
N GLU A 193 19.92 8.96 5.51
CA GLU A 193 20.39 9.72 4.35
C GLU A 193 21.67 9.09 3.77
N GLU A 194 22.67 8.80 4.60
CA GLU A 194 23.91 8.10 4.20
C GLU A 194 23.63 6.71 3.61
N ALA A 195 22.62 6.01 4.14
CA ALA A 195 22.20 4.69 3.68
C ALA A 195 21.29 4.73 2.44
N ASP A 196 21.03 5.92 1.88
CA ASP A 196 20.22 6.09 0.68
C ASP A 196 18.81 5.48 0.82
N GLN A 197 18.19 5.64 2.00
CA GLN A 197 16.93 4.98 2.31
C GLN A 197 15.87 5.24 1.24
N LEU A 198 15.24 4.16 0.77
CA LEU A 198 14.19 4.21 -0.23
C LEU A 198 12.83 4.37 0.43
N LEU A 199 12.02 5.27 -0.12
CA LEU A 199 10.58 5.32 0.10
C LEU A 199 9.92 4.60 -1.08
N SER A 200 9.06 3.63 -0.76
CA SER A 200 8.17 3.01 -1.73
C SER A 200 6.71 3.26 -1.35
N GLY A 201 5.86 3.43 -2.36
CA GLY A 201 4.45 3.68 -2.16
C GLY A 201 3.63 3.29 -3.38
N GLY A 202 2.31 3.33 -3.23
CA GLY A 202 1.40 3.12 -4.34
C GLY A 202 0.14 3.95 -4.22
N VAL A 203 -0.42 4.33 -5.35
CA VAL A 203 -1.69 5.06 -5.48
C VAL A 203 -2.63 4.21 -6.30
N ASP A 204 -3.74 3.79 -5.69
CA ASP A 204 -4.82 3.11 -6.40
C ASP A 204 -5.53 4.14 -7.30
N ILE A 205 -5.62 3.82 -8.59
CA ILE A 205 -6.27 4.67 -9.59
C ILE A 205 -7.49 3.99 -10.22
N THR A 206 -7.90 2.82 -9.75
CA THR A 206 -8.90 1.98 -10.42
C THR A 206 -10.24 2.70 -10.54
N ASN A 207 -10.75 3.27 -9.44
CA ASN A 207 -12.04 3.96 -9.45
C ASN A 207 -12.00 5.24 -10.29
N ALA A 208 -10.92 6.02 -10.17
CA ALA A 208 -10.74 7.24 -10.95
C ALA A 208 -10.64 6.93 -12.45
N LEU A 209 -9.92 5.86 -12.81
CA LEU A 209 -9.81 5.40 -14.19
C LEU A 209 -11.16 4.88 -14.71
N TYR A 210 -11.88 4.08 -13.92
CA TYR A 210 -13.21 3.58 -14.29
C TYR A 210 -14.20 4.72 -14.62
N ALA A 211 -14.21 5.78 -13.79
CA ALA A 211 -15.00 6.98 -14.05
C ALA A 211 -14.64 7.65 -15.38
N ARG A 212 -13.37 7.63 -15.80
CA ARG A 212 -12.91 8.20 -17.09
C ARG A 212 -13.24 7.32 -18.29
N LEU A 213 -13.38 6.00 -18.09
CA LEU A 213 -13.73 5.05 -19.14
C LEU A 213 -15.25 4.95 -19.35
N THR A 214 -16.05 5.38 -18.37
CA THR A 214 -17.51 5.36 -18.46
C THR A 214 -18.00 6.10 -19.70
N GLY A 215 -18.83 5.44 -20.53
CA GLY A 215 -19.36 5.99 -21.77
C GLY A 215 -18.41 5.95 -22.99
N THR A 216 -17.18 5.45 -22.83
CA THR A 216 -16.22 5.32 -23.95
C THR A 216 -16.33 4.00 -24.71
N GLY A 217 -17.04 3.00 -24.16
CA GLY A 217 -17.08 1.63 -24.67
C GLY A 217 -15.87 0.76 -24.27
N HIS A 218 -14.91 1.32 -23.53
CA HIS A 218 -13.79 0.59 -22.96
C HIS A 218 -14.02 0.26 -21.47
N THR A 219 -13.37 -0.80 -21.02
CA THR A 219 -13.42 -1.33 -19.66
C THR A 219 -12.02 -1.34 -19.05
N LEU A 220 -11.93 -1.53 -17.73
CA LEU A 220 -10.64 -1.68 -17.04
C LEU A 220 -9.82 -2.88 -17.57
N ASP A 221 -10.49 -3.85 -18.20
CA ASP A 221 -9.88 -5.05 -18.77
C ASP A 221 -9.31 -4.86 -20.19
N ASP A 222 -9.59 -3.73 -20.85
CA ASP A 222 -9.03 -3.39 -22.17
C ASP A 222 -7.61 -2.84 -22.04
N GLN A 223 -6.70 -3.68 -21.54
CA GLN A 223 -5.37 -3.30 -21.08
C GLN A 223 -4.59 -2.44 -22.08
N ALA A 224 -4.62 -2.76 -23.38
CA ALA A 224 -3.89 -2.00 -24.39
C ALA A 224 -4.44 -0.57 -24.57
N GLU A 225 -5.76 -0.41 -24.51
CA GLU A 225 -6.40 0.91 -24.63
C GLU A 225 -6.21 1.73 -23.35
N VAL A 226 -6.30 1.09 -22.18
CA VAL A 226 -5.99 1.72 -20.90
C VAL A 226 -4.52 2.16 -20.85
N GLU A 227 -3.60 1.29 -21.27
CA GLU A 227 -2.15 1.58 -21.33
C GLU A 227 -1.89 2.80 -22.23
N LYS A 228 -2.48 2.83 -23.42
CA LYS A 228 -2.38 3.96 -24.35
C LYS A 228 -2.98 5.25 -23.77
N TRP A 229 -4.12 5.15 -23.09
CA TRP A 229 -4.78 6.31 -22.48
C TRP A 229 -3.96 6.87 -21.31
N LEU A 230 -3.46 6.01 -20.43
CA LEU A 230 -2.60 6.38 -19.30
C LEU A 230 -1.28 6.99 -19.78
N ALA A 231 -0.65 6.44 -20.82
CA ALA A 231 0.57 7.01 -21.38
C ALA A 231 0.39 8.49 -21.82
N LYS A 232 -0.83 8.86 -22.24
CA LYS A 232 -1.16 10.24 -22.61
C LYS A 232 -1.57 11.11 -21.41
N ASN A 233 -2.37 10.57 -20.50
CA ASN A 233 -3.11 11.36 -19.50
C ASN A 233 -2.56 11.23 -18.07
N LEU A 234 -1.75 10.22 -17.76
CA LEU A 234 -1.12 10.12 -16.45
C LEU A 234 -0.01 11.17 -16.37
N LYS A 235 -0.19 12.13 -15.48
CA LYS A 235 0.79 13.17 -15.15
C LYS A 235 1.12 13.08 -13.66
N TRP A 236 2.30 13.55 -13.31
CA TRP A 236 2.66 13.73 -11.91
C TRP A 236 3.51 14.98 -11.74
N ARG A 237 3.49 15.52 -10.52
CA ARG A 237 4.22 16.71 -10.10
C ARG A 237 4.73 16.52 -8.68
N ILE A 238 5.86 17.14 -8.36
CA ILE A 238 6.40 17.11 -6.99
C ILE A 238 6.26 18.49 -6.38
N LEU A 239 5.50 18.57 -5.30
CA LEU A 239 5.31 19.77 -4.50
C LEU A 239 6.24 19.71 -3.28
N LYS A 240 7.11 20.69 -3.11
CA LYS A 240 7.95 20.82 -1.92
C LYS A 240 7.17 21.46 -0.77
N ASN A 241 7.67 21.31 0.45
CA ASN A 241 7.06 21.92 1.63
C ASN A 241 7.05 23.46 1.62
N ASP A 242 7.90 24.10 0.80
CA ASP A 242 7.89 25.57 0.59
C ASP A 242 6.77 26.02 -0.37
N GLY A 243 5.99 25.08 -0.92
CA GLY A 243 4.88 25.34 -1.83
C GLY A 243 5.29 25.47 -3.30
N THR A 244 6.56 25.28 -3.65
CA THR A 244 7.00 25.33 -5.05
C THR A 244 7.09 23.94 -5.66
N GLU A 245 7.02 23.89 -7.00
CA GLU A 245 7.36 22.72 -7.78
C GLU A 245 8.85 22.37 -7.63
N LEU A 246 9.16 21.07 -7.70
CA LEU A 246 10.51 20.59 -7.99
C LEU A 246 10.71 20.56 -9.50
N MET A 247 11.66 21.33 -10.01
CA MET A 247 11.83 21.53 -11.45
C MET A 247 12.48 20.31 -12.12
N ASP A 248 12.19 20.12 -13.42
CA ASP A 248 12.74 19.03 -14.23
C ASP A 248 14.28 18.99 -14.19
N GLU A 249 14.95 20.14 -14.16
CA GLU A 249 16.42 20.19 -14.08
C GLU A 249 16.96 19.62 -12.76
N GLU A 250 16.22 19.74 -11.66
CA GLU A 250 16.60 19.20 -10.36
C GLU A 250 16.47 17.66 -10.35
N LEU A 251 15.42 17.14 -10.97
CA LEU A 251 15.20 15.71 -11.17
C LEU A 251 16.21 15.09 -12.14
N GLN A 252 16.47 15.76 -13.27
CA GLN A 252 17.38 15.28 -14.32
C GLN A 252 18.84 15.25 -13.88
N ARG A 253 19.23 16.02 -12.86
CA ARG A 253 20.56 15.87 -12.24
C ARG A 253 20.74 14.49 -11.61
N ASN A 254 19.65 13.82 -11.24
CA ASN A 254 19.68 12.53 -10.58
C ASN A 254 18.52 11.61 -11.02
N PRO A 255 18.48 11.19 -12.30
CA PRO A 255 17.34 10.45 -12.88
C PRO A 255 17.18 9.05 -12.28
N GLU A 256 18.20 8.56 -11.58
CA GLU A 256 18.20 7.24 -10.94
C GLU A 256 17.45 7.22 -9.59
N ASN A 257 16.89 8.35 -9.16
CA ASN A 257 16.42 8.52 -7.78
C ASN A 257 14.91 8.53 -7.60
N LEU A 258 14.15 8.52 -8.69
CA LEU A 258 12.70 8.36 -8.71
C LEU A 258 12.33 7.33 -9.78
N PHE A 259 11.41 6.45 -9.40
CA PHE A 259 10.78 5.51 -10.31
C PHE A 259 9.28 5.63 -10.10
N VAL A 260 8.54 5.84 -11.19
CA VAL A 260 7.09 5.82 -11.23
C VAL A 260 6.70 4.80 -12.29
N GLY A 261 5.92 3.80 -11.91
CA GLY A 261 5.39 2.80 -12.83
C GLY A 261 3.91 2.56 -12.61
N VAL A 262 3.30 1.86 -13.56
CA VAL A 262 1.91 1.40 -13.45
C VAL A 262 1.87 -0.10 -13.57
N LYS A 263 1.13 -0.72 -12.67
CA LYS A 263 0.80 -2.14 -12.75
C LYS A 263 -0.70 -2.35 -12.63
N SER A 264 -1.19 -3.43 -13.19
CA SER A 264 -2.56 -3.89 -12.99
C SER A 264 -2.56 -5.30 -12.46
N PHE A 265 -3.60 -5.65 -11.70
CA PHE A 265 -3.79 -7.01 -11.24
C PHE A 265 -5.28 -7.38 -11.25
N VAL A 266 -5.60 -8.63 -11.55
CA VAL A 266 -6.97 -9.14 -11.46
C VAL A 266 -7.20 -9.72 -10.08
N LEU A 267 -8.18 -9.17 -9.38
CA LEU A 267 -8.64 -9.67 -8.10
C LEU A 267 -9.93 -10.46 -8.27
N LEU A 268 -10.02 -11.58 -7.56
CA LEU A 268 -11.29 -12.20 -7.21
C LEU A 268 -11.80 -11.57 -5.91
N TYR A 269 -12.95 -10.92 -6.00
CA TYR A 269 -13.64 -10.33 -4.86
C TYR A 269 -14.56 -11.36 -4.19
N PRO A 270 -14.53 -11.45 -2.86
CA PRO A 270 -15.50 -12.26 -2.14
C PRO A 270 -16.88 -11.58 -2.23
N THR A 271 -17.86 -12.28 -2.79
CA THR A 271 -19.28 -11.91 -2.77
C THR A 271 -19.94 -12.45 -1.50
N ASP A 272 -21.15 -11.99 -1.17
CA ASP A 272 -21.96 -12.58 -0.09
C ASP A 272 -22.11 -14.12 -0.23
N ASP A 273 -21.96 -14.65 -1.45
CA ASP A 273 -22.06 -16.07 -1.82
C ASP A 273 -20.70 -16.81 -1.88
N LEU A 274 -19.56 -16.12 -1.80
CA LEU A 274 -18.23 -16.73 -1.89
C LEU A 274 -17.44 -16.74 -0.56
N PRO A 275 -17.31 -17.89 0.10
CA PRO A 275 -16.15 -18.22 0.92
C PRO A 275 -15.08 -18.81 -0.01
N ILE A 276 -14.00 -18.06 -0.29
CA ILE A 276 -12.88 -18.62 -1.06
C ILE A 276 -12.21 -19.68 -0.19
N ASP A 277 -12.51 -20.93 -0.53
CA ASP A 277 -12.17 -22.21 0.09
C ASP A 277 -12.90 -22.57 1.39
N GLY A 278 -14.11 -23.14 1.26
CA GLY A 278 -14.69 -24.07 2.24
C GLY A 278 -14.85 -23.52 3.65
N ASP A 279 -16.05 -23.02 3.95
CA ASP A 279 -16.50 -22.48 5.23
C ASP A 279 -15.94 -21.10 5.61
N LYS A 280 -16.75 -20.08 5.26
CA LYS A 280 -16.66 -18.66 5.66
C LYS A 280 -15.63 -17.83 4.89
N PHE A 281 -15.93 -16.53 4.82
CA PHE A 281 -15.23 -15.40 4.16
C PHE A 281 -13.75 -15.31 4.62
N GLN A 282 -12.92 -16.32 4.33
CA GLN A 282 -11.60 -16.51 4.94
C GLN A 282 -10.44 -16.07 4.06
N SER A 283 -10.69 -15.60 2.84
CA SER A 283 -9.61 -15.24 1.95
C SER A 283 -9.69 -13.79 1.50
N ILE A 284 -8.57 -13.10 1.71
CA ILE A 284 -8.26 -11.79 1.15
C ILE A 284 -8.33 -11.90 -0.38
N PRO A 285 -8.73 -10.82 -1.10
CA PRO A 285 -8.74 -10.83 -2.55
C PRO A 285 -7.49 -11.49 -3.13
N LYS A 286 -7.70 -12.50 -3.97
CA LYS A 286 -6.62 -13.28 -4.56
C LYS A 286 -6.22 -12.65 -5.89
N ILE A 287 -4.94 -12.37 -6.05
CA ILE A 287 -4.35 -11.94 -7.32
C ILE A 287 -4.31 -13.15 -8.26
N ILE A 288 -4.93 -13.01 -9.43
CA ILE A 288 -5.01 -14.04 -10.48
C ILE A 288 -4.01 -13.77 -11.60
N ASP A 289 -3.84 -12.49 -11.92
CA ASP A 289 -2.99 -11.98 -12.98
C ASP A 289 -2.35 -10.69 -12.46
N GLU A 290 -1.08 -10.47 -12.79
CA GLU A 290 -0.38 -9.23 -12.51
C GLU A 290 0.47 -8.86 -13.72
N LYS A 291 0.41 -7.59 -14.12
CA LYS A 291 1.19 -7.05 -15.24
C LYS A 291 1.71 -5.66 -14.93
N VAL A 292 2.99 -5.44 -15.17
CA VAL A 292 3.60 -4.10 -15.23
C VAL A 292 3.42 -3.55 -16.66
N HIS A 293 2.91 -2.32 -16.78
CA HIS A 293 2.62 -1.68 -18.06
C HIS A 293 3.76 -0.74 -18.46
N LEU A 294 4.69 -1.29 -19.23
CA LEU A 294 5.88 -0.55 -19.67
C LEU A 294 5.52 0.61 -20.59
N GLY A 295 4.50 0.50 -21.46
CA GLY A 295 4.09 1.59 -22.35
C GLY A 295 3.62 2.86 -21.63
N VAL A 296 3.23 2.77 -20.35
CA VAL A 296 2.98 3.94 -19.49
C VAL A 296 4.24 4.38 -18.76
N THR A 297 5.03 3.41 -18.30
CA THR A 297 6.22 3.62 -17.45
C THR A 297 7.39 4.24 -18.25
N GLU A 298 7.58 3.83 -19.51
CA GLU A 298 8.72 4.28 -20.32
C GLU A 298 8.64 5.74 -20.78
N PRO A 299 7.51 6.28 -21.24
CA PRO A 299 7.38 7.70 -21.58
C PRO A 299 7.63 8.64 -20.38
N GLN A 300 7.48 8.13 -19.16
CA GLN A 300 7.75 8.89 -17.94
C GLN A 300 9.24 8.92 -17.57
N LYS A 301 10.10 8.16 -18.27
CA LYS A 301 11.54 8.07 -17.99
C LYS A 301 12.28 9.39 -18.18
N ASP A 302 11.90 10.18 -19.18
CA ASP A 302 12.58 11.45 -19.48
C ASP A 302 12.18 12.59 -18.52
N HIS A 303 11.16 12.37 -17.69
CA HIS A 303 10.76 13.24 -16.58
C HIS A 303 11.39 12.82 -15.23
N GLY A 304 12.50 12.05 -15.26
CA GLY A 304 13.24 11.63 -14.07
C GLY A 304 13.01 10.18 -13.63
N GLY A 305 12.74 9.26 -14.57
CA GLY A 305 12.61 7.83 -14.31
C GLY A 305 13.88 7.03 -14.61
N LEU A 306 14.21 6.09 -13.71
CA LEU A 306 15.29 5.10 -13.85
C LEU A 306 15.30 4.34 -15.18
N ARG A 307 16.48 4.19 -15.77
CA ARG A 307 16.71 3.27 -16.90
C ARG A 307 16.71 1.82 -16.41
N ARG A 308 15.80 1.02 -16.98
CA ARG A 308 15.83 -0.45 -17.08
C ARG A 308 16.67 -1.15 -15.99
N GLN A 309 16.14 -1.23 -14.78
CA GLN A 309 16.51 -2.27 -13.82
C GLN A 309 15.25 -2.95 -13.28
N ASP A 310 15.44 -4.21 -12.95
CA ASP A 310 14.44 -5.21 -12.56
C ASP A 310 13.38 -4.66 -11.59
N PRO A 311 12.08 -4.97 -11.76
CA PRO A 311 11.05 -4.63 -10.79
C PRO A 311 11.20 -5.30 -9.40
N TYR A 312 12.30 -6.02 -9.15
CA TYR A 312 12.56 -6.79 -7.93
C TYR A 312 14.03 -6.66 -7.48
#